data_AF-J1IRJ4-F1
#
_entry.id   AF-J1IRJ4-F1
#
_cell.length_a   1.000
_cell.length_b   1.000
_cell.length_c   1.000
_cell.angle_alpha   90.00
_cell.angle_beta   90.00
_cell.angle_gamma   90.00
#
_symmetry.space_group_name_H-M   'P 1'
#
loop_
_entity.id
_entity.type
_entity.pdbx_description
1 polymer ?
#
loop_
_entity_poly.entity_id
_entity_poly.type
_entity_poly.pdbx_seq_one_letter_code
_entity_poly.pdbx_strand_id
1 'polypeptide(L)'
;MIAFYNSEVERFNGAYTHDDGKTRTKTVDNFVNSDARKISWNYSLKEDLIKGKTFKFEENCLSQSSYRPFTQQWLYYNRNFNDGIYQMPRIFPIGQAVENRMIQITGIGAKKDFSVLMTKVVSDVNMMEGGSQCFPRYIYDDVPVSKGKNKQQSHLFLISTEENKTSGLHCRDAITDEGLAHFKAAYPNEKITKDDLFYYVYGLLHSEDYRSRYADNLSKELPRIPCVKTADDFWKFVTAGRELGHLHVNYEDVEPYPATFKKGNPKQTDISNPEKFYYVTEMKFAKIKDSKKKDKTTVIYNSNITITDIPLEAYEYIVNGKPALEWVMGRQCVKTDKKSGIVNDANRYAVETIGNPAYPLELFQRVITVSLETMKIVKNLPKLEIRETE
;
A
#
# COMPACT_ATOMS: atom_id res chain seq x y z
N MET A 1 -1.17 5.14 24.72
CA MET A 1 -2.09 6.13 24.10
C MET A 1 -3.52 5.99 24.60
N ILE A 2 -4.25 4.88 24.34
CA ILE A 2 -5.69 4.74 24.69
C ILE A 2 -5.98 5.01 26.18
N ALA A 3 -5.19 4.42 27.08
CA ALA A 3 -5.35 4.65 28.52
C ALA A 3 -5.21 6.14 28.90
N PHE A 4 -4.27 6.85 28.27
CA PHE A 4 -4.08 8.28 28.49
C PHE A 4 -5.26 9.11 27.97
N TYR A 5 -5.76 8.77 26.77
CA TYR A 5 -6.97 9.39 26.23
C TYR A 5 -8.15 9.25 27.20
N ASN A 6 -8.42 8.03 27.70
CA ASN A 6 -9.52 7.80 28.64
C ASN A 6 -9.34 8.59 29.95
N SER A 7 -8.11 8.71 30.46
CA SER A 7 -7.85 9.55 31.64
C SER A 7 -8.15 11.04 31.41
N GLU A 8 -7.92 11.54 30.19
CA GLU A 8 -8.26 12.91 29.82
C GLU A 8 -9.77 13.10 29.68
N VAL A 9 -10.49 12.09 29.19
CA VAL A 9 -11.96 12.07 29.15
C VAL A 9 -12.54 12.14 30.57
N GLU A 10 -12.04 11.33 31.50
CA GLU A 10 -12.46 11.35 32.91
C GLU A 10 -12.18 12.71 33.55
N ARG A 11 -10.97 13.26 33.35
CA ARG A 11 -10.58 14.58 33.85
C ARG A 11 -11.49 15.68 33.31
N PHE A 12 -11.78 15.65 32.01
CA PHE A 12 -12.62 16.65 31.34
C PHE A 12 -14.07 16.57 31.79
N ASN A 13 -14.62 15.35 31.91
CA ASN A 13 -15.97 15.13 32.39
C ASN A 13 -16.16 15.58 33.84
N GLY A 14 -15.16 15.37 34.70
CA GLY A 14 -15.19 15.85 36.09
C GLY A 14 -15.09 17.37 36.22
N ALA A 15 -14.32 18.04 35.35
CA ALA A 15 -14.16 19.49 35.39
C ALA A 15 -15.36 20.26 34.79
N TYR A 16 -16.02 19.69 33.78
CA TYR A 16 -17.07 20.36 32.99
C TYR A 16 -18.40 19.57 33.00
N THR A 17 -18.76 18.96 34.14
CA THR A 17 -19.92 18.05 34.27
C THR A 17 -21.26 18.71 33.94
N HIS A 18 -21.40 20.00 34.27
CA HIS A 18 -22.65 20.75 34.11
C HIS A 18 -22.63 21.76 32.96
N ASP A 19 -21.52 21.83 32.22
CA ASP A 19 -21.36 22.79 31.13
C ASP A 19 -22.02 22.30 29.84
N ASP A 20 -22.56 23.26 29.08
CA ASP A 20 -23.13 22.98 27.78
C ASP A 20 -22.07 22.55 26.74
N GLY A 21 -22.52 21.91 25.66
CA GLY A 21 -21.61 21.44 24.61
C GLY A 21 -20.76 22.56 23.99
N LYS A 22 -21.30 23.78 23.91
CA LYS A 22 -20.61 24.93 23.32
C LYS A 22 -19.43 25.39 24.19
N THR A 23 -19.61 25.40 25.51
CA THR A 23 -18.56 25.72 26.47
C THR A 23 -17.48 24.65 26.45
N ARG A 24 -17.87 23.37 26.45
CA ARG A 24 -16.95 22.23 26.34
C ARG A 24 -16.10 22.29 25.06
N THR A 25 -16.68 22.59 23.91
CA THR A 25 -15.92 22.72 22.66
C THR A 25 -14.90 23.87 22.71
N LYS A 26 -15.24 25.00 23.34
CA LYS A 26 -14.32 26.14 23.46
C LYS A 26 -13.16 25.90 24.42
N THR A 27 -13.32 25.02 25.42
CA THR A 27 -12.32 24.83 26.47
C THR A 27 -11.39 23.64 26.21
N VAL A 28 -11.79 22.67 25.37
CA VAL A 28 -11.06 21.40 25.16
C VAL A 28 -9.59 21.62 24.78
N ASP A 29 -9.30 22.57 23.90
CA ASP A 29 -7.94 22.79 23.36
C ASP A 29 -6.96 23.28 24.42
N ASN A 30 -7.44 24.09 25.36
CA ASN A 30 -6.64 24.59 26.48
C ASN A 30 -6.60 23.61 27.65
N PHE A 31 -7.53 22.65 27.70
CA PHE A 31 -7.61 21.68 28.77
C PHE A 31 -6.70 20.47 28.54
N VAL A 32 -6.75 19.88 27.35
CA VAL A 32 -6.09 18.60 27.09
C VAL A 32 -4.57 18.74 27.12
N ASN A 33 -3.90 17.73 27.67
CA ASN A 33 -2.45 17.69 27.65
C ASN A 33 -1.95 17.31 26.25
N SER A 34 -1.12 18.19 25.67
CA SER A 34 -0.60 18.12 24.31
C SER A 34 0.77 17.44 24.19
N ASP A 35 1.22 16.73 25.23
CA ASP A 35 2.45 15.95 25.21
C ASP A 35 2.38 14.83 24.14
N ALA A 36 3.12 15.05 23.05
CA ALA A 36 3.17 14.14 21.90
C ALA A 36 3.72 12.74 22.24
N ARG A 37 4.38 12.57 23.39
CA ARG A 37 4.81 11.25 23.89
C ARG A 37 3.66 10.40 24.42
N LYS A 38 2.52 11.03 24.74
CA LYS A 38 1.35 10.34 25.29
C LYS A 38 0.26 10.12 24.25
N ILE A 39 0.00 11.12 23.41
CA ILE A 39 -1.02 11.09 22.36
C ILE A 39 -0.74 12.12 21.27
N SER A 40 -1.13 11.80 20.04
CA SER A 40 -1.24 12.77 18.96
C SER A 40 -2.73 13.10 18.77
N TRP A 41 -3.14 14.31 19.15
CA TRP A 41 -4.52 14.75 19.02
C TRP A 41 -4.86 15.15 17.58
N ASN A 42 -6.02 14.72 17.11
CA ASN A 42 -6.69 15.28 15.94
C ASN A 42 -8.04 15.87 16.35
N TYR A 43 -8.72 16.51 15.39
CA TYR A 43 -10.06 17.09 15.61
C TYR A 43 -11.07 16.02 16.07
N SER A 44 -11.10 14.87 15.39
CA SER A 44 -12.04 13.77 15.66
C SER A 44 -11.93 13.20 17.08
N LEU A 45 -10.71 13.00 17.61
CA LEU A 45 -10.50 12.53 18.99
C LEU A 45 -10.95 13.54 20.03
N LYS A 46 -10.78 14.85 19.78
CA LYS A 46 -11.25 15.90 20.67
C LYS A 46 -12.77 15.96 20.69
N GLU A 47 -13.43 15.82 19.54
CA GLU A 47 -14.89 15.71 19.44
C GLU A 47 -15.43 14.50 20.20
N ASP A 48 -14.78 13.33 20.07
CA ASP A 48 -15.15 12.13 20.83
C ASP A 48 -14.93 12.34 22.34
N LEU A 49 -13.88 13.06 22.74
CA LEU A 49 -13.62 13.40 24.15
C LEU A 49 -14.69 14.34 24.72
N ILE A 50 -15.09 15.38 23.98
CA ILE A 50 -16.16 16.30 24.39
C ILE A 50 -17.47 15.53 24.67
N LYS A 51 -17.75 14.49 23.88
CA LYS A 51 -18.91 13.61 24.03
C LYS A 51 -18.77 12.58 25.16
N GLY A 52 -17.65 12.57 25.88
CA GLY A 52 -17.39 11.65 26.97
C GLY A 52 -17.12 10.23 26.52
N LYS A 53 -16.75 10.02 25.26
CA LYS A 53 -16.53 8.69 24.70
C LYS A 53 -15.20 8.12 25.20
N THR A 54 -15.23 6.88 25.68
CA THR A 54 -14.03 6.13 26.07
C THR A 54 -13.80 4.96 25.13
N PHE A 55 -12.55 4.53 24.98
CA PHE A 55 -12.17 3.44 24.09
C PHE A 55 -11.46 2.31 24.81
N LYS A 56 -11.48 1.12 24.21
CA LYS A 56 -10.64 -0.02 24.61
C LYS A 56 -9.75 -0.40 23.43
N PHE A 57 -8.63 -1.05 23.72
CA PHE A 57 -7.81 -1.64 22.68
C PHE A 57 -8.56 -2.83 22.07
N GLU A 58 -8.64 -2.86 20.75
CA GLU A 58 -9.35 -3.86 19.97
C GLU A 58 -8.34 -4.65 19.13
N GLU A 59 -7.99 -5.86 19.58
CA GLU A 59 -6.93 -6.65 18.94
C GLU A 59 -7.27 -7.03 17.49
N ASN A 60 -8.54 -7.24 17.18
CA ASN A 60 -9.05 -7.46 15.83
C ASN A 60 -8.85 -6.25 14.88
N CYS A 61 -8.52 -5.06 15.40
CA CYS A 61 -8.13 -3.93 14.56
C CYS A 61 -6.66 -4.00 14.13
N LEU A 62 -5.84 -4.93 14.62
CA LEU A 62 -4.49 -5.12 14.10
C LEU A 62 -4.54 -5.76 12.72
N SER A 63 -3.99 -5.08 11.72
CA SER A 63 -3.96 -5.56 10.34
C SER A 63 -2.58 -5.32 9.73
N GLN A 64 -2.14 -6.25 8.89
CA GLN A 64 -0.99 -6.00 8.02
C GLN A 64 -1.36 -4.92 7.01
N SER A 65 -0.43 -3.99 6.80
CA SER A 65 -0.63 -2.85 5.93
C SER A 65 0.62 -2.57 5.11
N SER A 66 0.43 -1.98 3.94
CA SER A 66 1.50 -1.47 3.11
C SER A 66 1.62 0.04 3.34
N TYR A 67 2.74 0.49 3.91
CA TYR A 67 2.91 1.91 4.26
C TYR A 67 3.58 2.69 3.14
N ARG A 68 4.62 2.12 2.54
CA ARG A 68 5.36 2.66 1.40
C ARG A 68 5.67 1.51 0.46
N PRO A 69 6.06 1.77 -0.80
CA PRO A 69 6.31 0.71 -1.76
C PRO A 69 7.28 -0.34 -1.18
N PHE A 70 6.90 -1.61 -1.27
CA PHE A 70 7.68 -2.75 -0.76
C PHE A 70 8.01 -2.66 0.73
N THR A 71 7.10 -2.11 1.54
CA THR A 71 7.24 -2.00 3.00
C THR A 71 5.93 -2.34 3.70
N GLN A 72 5.83 -3.58 4.16
CA GLN A 72 4.78 -3.98 5.09
C GLN A 72 5.06 -3.54 6.53
N GLN A 73 4.00 -3.27 7.27
CA GLN A 73 4.03 -3.02 8.71
C GLN A 73 2.65 -3.30 9.33
N TRP A 74 2.61 -3.46 10.66
CA TRP A 74 1.34 -3.50 11.39
C TRP A 74 0.67 -2.12 11.45
N LEU A 75 -0.63 -2.10 11.22
CA LEU A 75 -1.52 -0.96 11.38
C LEU A 75 -2.56 -1.29 12.45
N TYR A 76 -2.76 -0.38 13.40
CA TYR A 76 -3.98 -0.37 14.21
C TYR A 76 -5.10 0.29 13.40
N TYR A 77 -5.82 -0.54 12.66
CA TYR A 77 -6.85 -0.16 11.69
C TYR A 77 -8.21 0.00 12.38
N ASN A 78 -8.44 1.19 12.93
CA ASN A 78 -9.57 1.50 13.80
C ASN A 78 -10.21 2.84 13.42
N ARG A 79 -11.54 2.85 13.26
CA ARG A 79 -12.32 4.03 12.84
C ARG A 79 -12.17 5.24 13.77
N ASN A 80 -11.83 5.04 15.04
CA ASN A 80 -11.69 6.12 16.01
C ASN A 80 -10.27 6.70 16.07
N PHE A 81 -9.26 5.90 15.74
CA PHE A 81 -7.85 6.31 15.83
C PHE A 81 -7.19 6.58 14.47
N ASN A 82 -7.92 6.41 13.37
CA ASN A 82 -7.49 6.80 12.04
C ASN A 82 -8.38 7.95 11.53
N ASP A 83 -7.77 9.08 11.18
CA ASP A 83 -8.49 10.30 10.79
C ASP A 83 -9.30 10.13 9.50
N GLY A 84 -8.78 9.35 8.54
CA GLY A 84 -9.43 9.04 7.28
C GLY A 84 -9.30 7.57 6.91
N ILE A 85 -10.34 6.78 7.15
CA ILE A 85 -10.41 5.37 6.69
C ILE A 85 -11.09 5.24 5.31
N TYR A 86 -11.73 6.31 4.82
CA TYR A 86 -12.39 6.39 3.51
C TYR A 86 -13.27 5.14 3.22
N GLN A 87 -13.16 4.61 2.00
CA GLN A 87 -13.84 3.38 1.58
C GLN A 87 -13.01 2.12 1.86
N MET A 88 -11.86 2.24 2.53
CA MET A 88 -10.98 1.10 2.80
C MET A 88 -11.70 -0.06 3.52
N PRO A 89 -12.65 0.17 4.47
CA PRO A 89 -13.37 -0.93 5.10
C PRO A 89 -14.28 -1.72 4.15
N ARG A 90 -14.61 -1.17 2.98
CA ARG A 90 -15.35 -1.87 1.92
C ARG A 90 -14.43 -2.60 0.95
N ILE A 91 -13.12 -2.39 1.04
CA ILE A 91 -12.11 -3.06 0.22
C ILE A 91 -11.45 -4.17 1.04
N PHE A 92 -11.07 -3.83 2.27
CA PHE A 92 -10.51 -4.70 3.30
C PHE A 92 -11.25 -4.42 4.62
N PRO A 93 -12.29 -5.20 4.96
CA PRO A 93 -13.07 -4.98 6.18
C PRO A 93 -12.24 -5.10 7.46
N ILE A 94 -12.49 -4.20 8.41
CA ILE A 94 -11.78 -4.17 9.70
C ILE A 94 -12.05 -5.48 10.46
N GLY A 95 -10.98 -6.14 10.89
CA GLY A 95 -11.06 -7.37 11.68
C GLY A 95 -11.54 -8.60 10.92
N GLN A 96 -11.56 -8.57 9.58
CA GLN A 96 -11.86 -9.73 8.76
C GLN A 96 -10.77 -9.94 7.71
N ALA A 97 -10.28 -11.18 7.63
CA ALA A 97 -9.35 -11.57 6.57
C ALA A 97 -10.15 -11.82 5.30
N VAL A 98 -9.93 -11.00 4.28
CA VAL A 98 -10.53 -11.15 2.95
C VAL A 98 -9.45 -11.13 1.88
N GLU A 99 -9.66 -11.89 0.80
CA GLU A 99 -8.80 -11.80 -0.37
C GLU A 99 -9.24 -10.66 -1.27
N ASN A 100 -8.35 -9.71 -1.52
CA ASN A 100 -8.60 -8.67 -2.50
C ASN A 100 -7.29 -8.19 -3.13
N ARG A 101 -7.40 -7.54 -4.29
CA ARG A 101 -6.29 -6.86 -4.94
C ARG A 101 -6.70 -5.45 -5.25
N MET A 102 -5.78 -4.52 -5.12
CA MET A 102 -6.05 -3.10 -5.29
C MET A 102 -4.92 -2.45 -6.07
N ILE A 103 -5.26 -1.83 -7.20
CA ILE A 103 -4.35 -1.01 -7.98
C ILE A 103 -4.28 0.36 -7.32
N GLN A 104 -3.08 0.77 -6.94
CA GLN A 104 -2.81 2.07 -6.36
C GLN A 104 -2.07 2.94 -7.36
N ILE A 105 -2.51 4.17 -7.52
CA ILE A 105 -1.84 5.16 -8.37
C ILE A 105 -1.46 6.40 -7.57
N THR A 106 -0.54 7.18 -8.14
CA THR A 106 -0.26 8.56 -7.74
C THR A 106 -1.54 9.39 -7.71
N GLY A 107 -1.71 10.19 -6.66
CA GLY A 107 -2.86 11.07 -6.50
C GLY A 107 -2.80 12.30 -7.40
N ILE A 108 -3.96 12.94 -7.59
CA ILE A 108 -4.08 14.17 -8.40
C ILE A 108 -3.25 15.30 -7.74
N GLY A 109 -2.50 16.03 -8.56
CA GLY A 109 -1.65 17.14 -8.09
C GLY A 109 -0.31 16.70 -7.47
N ALA A 110 0.07 15.43 -7.61
CA ALA A 110 1.43 15.00 -7.29
C ALA A 110 2.46 15.71 -8.17
N LYS A 111 3.65 15.90 -7.61
CA LYS A 111 4.76 16.59 -8.29
C LYS A 111 5.74 15.61 -8.93
N LYS A 112 5.74 14.37 -8.46
CA LYS A 112 6.50 13.25 -9.01
C LYS A 112 5.76 12.63 -10.18
N ASP A 113 6.52 11.91 -10.99
CA ASP A 113 6.00 11.17 -12.13
C ASP A 113 4.94 10.15 -11.71
N PHE A 114 4.00 9.91 -12.63
CA PHE A 114 2.94 8.92 -12.44
C PHE A 114 3.55 7.54 -12.13
N SER A 115 3.00 6.90 -11.11
CA SER A 115 3.41 5.57 -10.67
C SER A 115 2.18 4.75 -10.33
N VAL A 116 2.32 3.44 -10.48
CA VAL A 116 1.27 2.48 -10.16
C VAL A 116 1.87 1.25 -9.48
N LEU A 117 1.20 0.72 -8.47
CA LEU A 117 1.58 -0.50 -7.75
C LEU A 117 0.34 -1.24 -7.28
N MET A 118 0.36 -2.57 -7.29
CA MET A 118 -0.75 -3.38 -6.79
C MET A 118 -0.42 -3.87 -5.38
N THR A 119 -1.40 -3.87 -4.49
CA THR A 119 -1.30 -4.44 -3.15
C THR A 119 -2.43 -5.43 -2.89
N LYS A 120 -2.19 -6.37 -1.97
CA LYS A 120 -3.18 -7.32 -1.44
C LYS A 120 -3.57 -7.05 0.02
N VAL A 121 -3.12 -5.92 0.58
CA VAL A 121 -3.37 -5.50 1.96
C VAL A 121 -3.78 -4.02 2.02
N VAL A 122 -4.33 -3.61 3.17
CA VAL A 122 -4.66 -2.21 3.49
C VAL A 122 -3.45 -1.32 3.23
N SER A 123 -3.65 -0.16 2.60
CA SER A 123 -2.56 0.75 2.27
C SER A 123 -2.69 2.12 2.94
N ASP A 124 -1.55 2.73 3.21
CA ASP A 124 -1.47 4.12 3.66
C ASP A 124 -1.84 5.10 2.55
N VAL A 125 -2.50 6.21 2.91
CA VAL A 125 -2.87 7.28 1.96
C VAL A 125 -1.66 7.88 1.25
N ASN A 126 -0.48 7.85 1.88
CA ASN A 126 0.78 8.35 1.30
C ASN A 126 1.69 7.22 0.77
N MET A 127 1.13 6.03 0.51
CA MET A 127 1.80 4.98 -0.27
C MET A 127 2.33 5.56 -1.60
N MET A 128 1.48 6.34 -2.26
CA MET A 128 1.82 7.16 -3.42
C MET A 128 1.68 8.65 -3.06
N GLU A 129 2.45 9.53 -3.71
CA GLU A 129 2.35 10.98 -3.50
C GLU A 129 0.96 11.51 -3.93
N GLY A 130 0.52 12.63 -3.34
CA GLY A 130 -0.72 13.32 -3.72
C GLY A 130 -1.98 12.71 -3.12
N GLY A 131 -1.86 11.76 -2.19
CA GLY A 131 -3.00 11.00 -1.67
C GLY A 131 -3.41 9.91 -2.64
N SER A 132 -2.86 8.71 -2.43
CA SER A 132 -3.00 7.57 -3.32
C SER A 132 -4.46 7.25 -3.62
N GLN A 133 -4.77 7.10 -4.91
CA GLN A 133 -6.08 6.62 -5.37
C GLN A 133 -6.04 5.11 -5.56
N CYS A 134 -7.12 4.46 -5.18
CA CYS A 134 -7.20 3.02 -4.99
C CYS A 134 -8.35 2.43 -5.80
N PHE A 135 -8.03 1.50 -6.70
CA PHE A 135 -8.99 0.81 -7.56
C PHE A 135 -9.00 -0.68 -7.19
N PRO A 136 -9.97 -1.13 -6.37
CA PRO A 136 -10.02 -2.52 -5.92
C PRO A 136 -10.57 -3.44 -7.00
N ARG A 137 -10.29 -4.74 -6.90
CA ARG A 137 -10.91 -5.78 -7.73
C ARG A 137 -12.32 -6.10 -7.22
N TYR A 138 -12.47 -6.21 -5.91
CA TYR A 138 -13.72 -6.55 -5.24
C TYR A 138 -14.13 -5.47 -4.23
N ILE A 139 -15.43 -5.38 -3.99
CA ILE A 139 -16.02 -4.57 -2.93
C ILE A 139 -16.81 -5.50 -2.02
N TYR A 140 -16.61 -5.33 -0.72
CA TYR A 140 -17.29 -6.03 0.35
C TYR A 140 -18.34 -5.10 0.97
N ASP A 141 -19.59 -5.54 0.93
CA ASP A 141 -20.70 -4.87 1.59
C ASP A 141 -21.14 -5.70 2.81
N ASP A 142 -21.42 -5.02 3.92
CA ASP A 142 -22.03 -5.67 5.08
C ASP A 142 -23.41 -6.20 4.66
N VAL A 143 -23.65 -7.51 4.84
CA VAL A 143 -25.00 -8.04 4.64
C VAL A 143 -25.90 -7.38 5.69
N PRO A 144 -27.00 -6.70 5.30
CA PRO A 144 -27.92 -6.16 6.28
C PRO A 144 -28.51 -7.33 7.06
N VAL A 145 -28.05 -7.51 8.30
CA VAL A 145 -28.74 -8.33 9.29
C VAL A 145 -30.10 -7.68 9.45
N SER A 146 -31.12 -8.35 8.95
CA SER A 146 -32.52 -7.96 8.98
C SER A 146 -33.01 -7.83 10.43
N LYS A 147 -32.69 -6.72 11.10
CA LYS A 147 -33.52 -6.20 12.18
C LYS A 147 -34.74 -5.59 11.51
N GLY A 148 -35.88 -6.26 11.72
CA GLY A 148 -37.08 -6.09 10.92
C GLY A 148 -37.63 -4.66 10.77
N LYS A 149 -38.47 -4.55 9.73
CA LYS A 149 -39.43 -3.48 9.39
C LYS A 149 -38.87 -2.27 8.62
N ASN A 150 -38.83 -2.38 7.29
CA ASN A 150 -39.83 -1.76 6.41
C ASN A 150 -39.60 -2.15 4.95
N LYS A 151 -40.58 -2.85 4.36
CA LYS A 151 -40.67 -3.13 2.93
C LYS A 151 -41.16 -1.86 2.23
N GLN A 152 -40.26 -1.10 1.62
CA GLN A 152 -40.47 -0.29 0.40
C GLN A 152 -39.25 0.62 0.18
N GLN A 153 -38.17 0.04 -0.38
CA GLN A 153 -37.14 0.73 -1.20
C GLN A 153 -35.96 -0.19 -1.61
N SER A 154 -36.05 -1.50 -1.40
CA SER A 154 -34.95 -2.43 -1.71
C SER A 154 -35.07 -3.09 -3.10
N HIS A 155 -35.44 -2.33 -4.14
CA HIS A 155 -35.73 -2.90 -5.46
C HIS A 155 -34.92 -2.31 -6.63
N LEU A 156 -33.66 -1.87 -6.40
CA LEU A 156 -32.81 -1.34 -7.47
C LEU A 156 -31.45 -2.00 -7.67
N PHE A 157 -31.04 -3.00 -6.85
CA PHE A 157 -29.72 -3.64 -6.99
C PHE A 157 -29.72 -5.13 -6.64
N LEU A 158 -30.61 -5.90 -7.28
CA LEU A 158 -30.53 -7.37 -7.26
C LEU A 158 -30.29 -7.85 -8.69
N ILE A 159 -29.05 -7.75 -9.17
CA ILE A 159 -28.59 -8.47 -10.35
C ILE A 159 -27.28 -9.19 -9.99
N SER A 160 -27.44 -10.51 -9.82
CA SER A 160 -26.48 -11.62 -9.94
C SER A 160 -25.07 -11.44 -9.39
N THR A 161 -24.74 -12.19 -8.33
CA THR A 161 -23.36 -12.66 -8.12
C THR A 161 -23.37 -13.97 -7.33
N GLU A 162 -22.48 -14.88 -7.71
CA GLU A 162 -22.30 -16.21 -7.13
C GLU A 162 -21.84 -16.11 -5.67
N GLU A 163 -22.51 -16.83 -4.78
CA GLU A 163 -22.26 -16.82 -3.34
C GLU A 163 -20.95 -17.55 -2.99
N ASN A 164 -19.86 -16.81 -2.80
CA ASN A 164 -18.75 -17.29 -1.97
C ASN A 164 -19.12 -17.07 -0.49
N LYS A 165 -19.71 -18.10 0.13
CA LYS A 165 -20.04 -18.15 1.57
C LYS A 165 -18.78 -18.31 2.41
N THR A 166 -18.06 -17.21 2.59
CA THR A 166 -17.11 -17.05 3.70
C THR A 166 -17.40 -15.70 4.34
N SER A 167 -17.78 -15.74 5.62
CA SER A 167 -17.93 -14.60 6.53
C SER A 167 -19.06 -13.57 6.28
N GLY A 168 -20.28 -13.96 5.92
CA GLY A 168 -21.46 -13.06 6.03
C GLY A 168 -21.34 -11.68 5.35
N LEU A 169 -20.36 -11.53 4.46
CA LEU A 169 -20.03 -10.34 3.69
C LEU A 169 -20.43 -10.62 2.26
N HIS A 170 -21.12 -9.67 1.64
CA HIS A 170 -21.46 -9.77 0.24
C HIS A 170 -20.29 -9.22 -0.59
N CYS A 171 -19.57 -10.11 -1.26
CA CYS A 171 -18.50 -9.75 -2.19
C CYS A 171 -19.08 -9.52 -3.58
N ARG A 172 -18.74 -8.39 -4.21
CA ARG A 172 -19.13 -8.08 -5.59
C ARG A 172 -17.97 -7.49 -6.38
N ASP A 173 -18.04 -7.59 -7.71
CA ASP A 173 -17.05 -6.96 -8.59
C ASP A 173 -17.05 -5.44 -8.44
N ALA A 174 -15.85 -4.85 -8.45
CA ALA A 174 -15.69 -3.40 -8.57
C ALA A 174 -15.77 -2.92 -10.04
N ILE A 175 -15.55 -3.82 -11.00
CA ILE A 175 -15.70 -3.55 -12.43
C ILE A 175 -17.19 -3.69 -12.78
N THR A 176 -17.75 -2.62 -13.31
CA THR A 176 -19.17 -2.58 -13.68
C THR A 176 -19.43 -3.33 -14.99
N ASP A 177 -20.67 -3.72 -15.20
CA ASP A 177 -21.06 -4.44 -16.42
C ASP A 177 -21.01 -3.53 -17.65
N GLU A 178 -21.22 -2.22 -17.48
CA GLU A 178 -21.05 -1.21 -18.54
C GLU A 178 -19.59 -1.10 -18.96
N GLY A 179 -18.67 -1.10 -17.99
CA GLY A 179 -17.23 -1.12 -18.25
C GLY A 179 -16.85 -2.38 -19.03
N LEU A 180 -17.38 -3.55 -18.66
CA LEU A 180 -17.17 -4.78 -19.39
C LEU A 180 -17.74 -4.74 -20.82
N ALA A 181 -18.95 -4.21 -20.98
CA ALA A 181 -19.62 -4.09 -22.27
C ALA A 181 -18.84 -3.20 -23.25
N HIS A 182 -18.22 -2.12 -22.78
CA HIS A 182 -17.38 -1.23 -23.59
C HIS A 182 -16.24 -2.00 -24.29
N PHE A 183 -15.52 -2.84 -23.55
CA PHE A 183 -14.43 -3.64 -24.11
C PHE A 183 -14.92 -4.81 -24.97
N LYS A 184 -16.04 -5.44 -24.62
CA LYS A 184 -16.65 -6.48 -25.47
C LYS A 184 -17.12 -5.94 -26.82
N ALA A 185 -17.62 -4.71 -26.86
CA ALA A 185 -17.99 -4.04 -28.11
C ALA A 185 -16.77 -3.76 -28.99
N ALA A 186 -15.62 -3.43 -28.38
CA ALA A 186 -14.37 -3.27 -29.11
C ALA A 186 -13.84 -4.62 -29.65
N TYR A 187 -14.00 -5.72 -28.91
CA TYR A 187 -13.46 -7.03 -29.31
C TYR A 187 -14.56 -8.10 -29.36
N PRO A 188 -15.45 -8.08 -30.36
CA PRO A 188 -16.65 -8.94 -30.40
C PRO A 188 -16.35 -10.43 -30.49
N ASN A 189 -15.17 -10.80 -30.98
CA ASN A 189 -14.74 -12.20 -31.12
C ASN A 189 -14.02 -12.74 -29.87
N GLU A 190 -13.76 -11.89 -28.88
CA GLU A 190 -12.98 -12.24 -27.69
C GLU A 190 -13.87 -12.50 -26.48
N LYS A 191 -13.48 -13.49 -25.66
CA LYS A 191 -14.16 -13.80 -24.39
C LYS A 191 -13.49 -13.04 -23.24
N ILE A 192 -13.85 -11.77 -23.09
CA ILE A 192 -13.29 -10.90 -22.06
C ILE A 192 -14.07 -11.03 -20.75
N THR A 193 -13.34 -11.20 -19.64
CA THR A 193 -13.87 -11.21 -18.28
C THR A 193 -13.52 -9.92 -17.51
N LYS A 194 -14.14 -9.70 -16.35
CA LYS A 194 -13.79 -8.58 -15.46
C LYS A 194 -12.36 -8.71 -14.92
N ASP A 195 -11.89 -9.92 -14.67
CA ASP A 195 -10.49 -10.16 -14.29
C ASP A 195 -9.53 -9.70 -15.38
N ASP A 196 -9.81 -10.02 -16.63
CA ASP A 196 -8.98 -9.58 -17.76
C ASP A 196 -8.90 -8.06 -17.81
N LEU A 197 -10.03 -7.36 -17.61
CA LEU A 197 -10.03 -5.90 -17.56
C LEU A 197 -9.24 -5.33 -16.41
N PHE A 198 -9.31 -5.94 -15.21
CA PHE A 198 -8.52 -5.50 -14.07
C PHE A 198 -7.02 -5.55 -14.36
N TYR A 199 -6.54 -6.65 -14.96
CA TYR A 199 -5.13 -6.78 -15.31
C TYR A 199 -4.76 -6.00 -16.56
N TYR A 200 -5.65 -5.84 -17.54
CA TYR A 200 -5.45 -4.96 -18.68
C TYR A 200 -5.15 -3.53 -18.22
N VAL A 201 -5.95 -2.99 -17.28
CA VAL A 201 -5.71 -1.68 -16.67
C VAL A 201 -4.32 -1.64 -16.05
N TYR A 202 -3.95 -2.66 -15.27
CA TYR A 202 -2.65 -2.68 -14.61
C TYR A 202 -1.47 -2.72 -15.61
N GLY A 203 -1.57 -3.53 -16.66
CA GLY A 203 -0.56 -3.62 -17.72
C GLY A 203 -0.46 -2.32 -18.53
N LEU A 204 -1.59 -1.73 -18.91
CA LEU A 204 -1.63 -0.46 -19.64
C LEU A 204 -1.01 0.69 -18.85
N LEU A 205 -1.31 0.76 -17.54
CA LEU A 205 -0.72 1.77 -16.66
C LEU A 205 0.79 1.60 -16.45
N HIS A 206 1.39 0.49 -16.92
CA HIS A 206 2.84 0.28 -16.99
C HIS A 206 3.45 0.62 -18.35
N SER A 207 2.65 0.88 -19.39
CA SER A 207 3.15 1.32 -20.69
C SER A 207 3.85 2.67 -20.58
N GLU A 208 5.12 2.72 -20.99
CA GLU A 208 5.88 3.97 -21.07
C GLU A 208 5.26 4.94 -22.06
N ASP A 209 4.77 4.45 -23.21
CA ASP A 209 4.07 5.26 -24.22
C ASP A 209 2.80 5.88 -23.65
N TYR A 210 1.98 5.12 -22.90
CA TYR A 210 0.80 5.67 -22.21
C TYR A 210 1.18 6.77 -21.21
N ARG A 211 2.17 6.51 -20.35
CA ARG A 211 2.60 7.46 -19.32
C ARG A 211 3.17 8.74 -19.93
N SER A 212 3.95 8.62 -20.99
CA SER A 212 4.54 9.77 -21.69
C SER A 212 3.49 10.56 -22.48
N ARG A 213 2.58 9.88 -23.20
CA ARG A 213 1.53 10.53 -24.01
C ARG A 213 0.51 11.29 -23.17
N TYR A 214 0.20 10.79 -21.97
CA TYR A 214 -0.82 11.37 -21.09
C TYR A 214 -0.26 11.98 -19.80
N ALA A 215 1.04 12.29 -19.74
CA ALA A 215 1.70 12.80 -18.53
C ALA A 215 0.99 14.01 -17.91
N ASP A 216 0.59 14.98 -18.74
CA ASP A 216 -0.14 16.18 -18.29
C ASP A 216 -1.49 15.85 -17.68
N ASN A 217 -2.26 14.93 -18.29
CA ASN A 217 -3.56 14.50 -17.78
C ASN A 217 -3.41 13.69 -16.49
N LEU A 218 -2.45 12.76 -16.44
CA LEU A 218 -2.19 11.90 -15.27
C LEU A 218 -1.78 12.69 -14.02
N SER A 219 -1.29 13.93 -14.19
CA SER A 219 -1.01 14.83 -13.07
C SER A 219 -2.25 15.60 -12.56
N LYS A 220 -3.30 15.73 -13.37
CA LYS A 220 -4.45 16.62 -13.13
C LYS A 220 -5.79 15.91 -12.95
N GLU A 221 -5.93 14.70 -13.49
CA GLU A 221 -7.16 13.89 -13.43
C GLU A 221 -6.84 12.40 -13.30
N LEU A 222 -7.88 11.59 -13.02
CA LEU A 222 -7.74 10.14 -12.96
C LEU A 222 -7.46 9.56 -14.36
N PRO A 223 -6.65 8.47 -14.46
CA PRO A 223 -6.36 7.84 -15.74
C PRO A 223 -7.62 7.38 -16.46
N ARG A 224 -7.72 7.71 -17.75
CA ARG A 224 -8.74 7.16 -18.65
C ARG A 224 -8.14 6.01 -19.44
N ILE A 225 -8.83 4.88 -19.47
CA ILE A 225 -8.31 3.63 -20.00
C ILE A 225 -8.88 3.40 -21.41
N PRO A 226 -8.11 3.62 -22.49
CA PRO A 226 -8.56 3.39 -23.86
C PRO A 226 -8.66 1.90 -24.20
N CYS A 227 -9.40 1.59 -25.28
CA CYS A 227 -9.27 0.33 -26.00
C CYS A 227 -8.10 0.43 -27.00
N VAL A 228 -7.17 -0.52 -26.95
CA VAL A 228 -6.10 -0.64 -27.96
C VAL A 228 -6.65 -1.15 -29.29
N LYS A 229 -5.93 -0.88 -30.36
CA LYS A 229 -6.39 -1.12 -31.74
C LYS A 229 -6.67 -2.59 -32.03
N THR A 230 -5.82 -3.50 -31.56
CA THR A 230 -5.92 -4.93 -31.85
C THR A 230 -6.27 -5.75 -30.59
N ALA A 231 -6.99 -6.86 -30.77
CA ALA A 231 -7.26 -7.80 -29.69
C ALA A 231 -5.96 -8.49 -29.19
N ASP A 232 -5.00 -8.70 -30.08
CA ASP A 232 -3.69 -9.26 -29.74
C ASP A 232 -2.93 -8.35 -28.75
N ASP A 233 -2.89 -7.05 -29.00
CA ASP A 233 -2.26 -6.10 -28.06
C ASP A 233 -3.04 -6.01 -26.75
N PHE A 234 -4.37 -6.11 -26.78
CA PHE A 234 -5.19 -6.19 -25.56
C PHE A 234 -4.73 -7.37 -24.70
N TRP A 235 -4.61 -8.57 -25.27
CA TRP A 235 -4.17 -9.76 -24.53
C TRP A 235 -2.72 -9.69 -24.08
N LYS A 236 -1.82 -9.02 -24.81
CA LYS A 236 -0.46 -8.73 -24.34
C LYS A 236 -0.47 -7.85 -23.09
N PHE A 237 -1.29 -6.80 -23.06
CA PHE A 237 -1.44 -5.95 -21.87
C PHE A 237 -2.07 -6.72 -20.69
N VAL A 238 -3.06 -7.58 -20.94
CA VAL A 238 -3.63 -8.46 -19.91
C VAL A 238 -2.55 -9.38 -19.33
N THR A 239 -1.78 -10.04 -20.19
CA THR A 239 -0.73 -11.00 -19.78
C THR A 239 0.34 -10.30 -18.95
N ALA A 240 0.88 -9.18 -19.45
CA ALA A 240 1.84 -8.36 -18.71
C ALA A 240 1.25 -7.86 -17.38
N GLY A 241 -0.01 -7.44 -17.37
CA GLY A 241 -0.70 -7.02 -16.15
C GLY A 241 -0.85 -8.14 -15.12
N ARG A 242 -1.11 -9.37 -15.55
CA ARG A 242 -1.17 -10.55 -14.68
C ARG A 242 0.20 -10.89 -14.09
N GLU A 243 1.24 -10.89 -14.91
CA GLU A 243 2.62 -11.14 -14.49
C GLU A 243 3.11 -10.08 -13.51
N LEU A 244 2.96 -8.79 -13.85
CA LEU A 244 3.31 -7.66 -12.97
C LEU A 244 2.48 -7.68 -11.69
N GLY A 245 1.18 -7.94 -11.80
CA GLY A 245 0.28 -8.01 -10.64
C GLY A 245 0.71 -9.10 -9.67
N HIS A 246 1.01 -10.30 -10.18
CA HIS A 246 1.51 -11.42 -9.37
C HIS A 246 2.86 -11.09 -8.73
N LEU A 247 3.81 -10.55 -9.50
CA LEU A 247 5.14 -10.19 -9.03
C LEU A 247 5.08 -9.14 -7.90
N HIS A 248 4.29 -8.09 -8.07
CA HIS A 248 4.24 -6.98 -7.13
C HIS A 248 3.46 -7.29 -5.84
N VAL A 249 2.39 -8.09 -5.89
CA VAL A 249 1.64 -8.46 -4.67
C VAL A 249 2.35 -9.54 -3.85
N ASN A 250 3.24 -10.32 -4.47
CA ASN A 250 4.01 -11.39 -3.84
C ASN A 250 5.51 -11.10 -3.80
N TYR A 251 5.89 -9.82 -3.80
CA TYR A 251 7.30 -9.40 -3.83
C TYR A 251 8.15 -10.00 -2.68
N GLU A 252 7.53 -10.35 -1.55
CA GLU A 252 8.18 -10.98 -0.41
C GLU A 252 8.45 -12.48 -0.59
N ASP A 253 7.79 -13.11 -1.56
CA ASP A 253 7.89 -14.55 -1.85
C ASP A 253 8.72 -14.82 -3.12
N VAL A 254 9.14 -13.77 -3.85
CA VAL A 254 10.00 -13.88 -5.02
C VAL A 254 11.36 -14.46 -4.62
N GLU A 255 11.97 -15.23 -5.53
CA GLU A 255 13.32 -15.75 -5.34
C GLU A 255 14.33 -14.59 -5.16
N PRO A 256 15.11 -14.57 -4.06
CA PRO A 256 16.10 -13.53 -3.81
C PRO A 256 17.15 -13.48 -4.93
N TYR A 257 17.49 -12.27 -5.38
CA TYR A 257 18.56 -12.09 -6.36
C TYR A 257 19.88 -12.69 -5.83
N PRO A 258 20.61 -13.47 -6.65
CA PRO A 258 21.87 -14.10 -6.27
C PRO A 258 23.00 -13.05 -6.18
N ALA A 259 22.96 -12.25 -5.11
CA ALA A 259 23.84 -11.11 -4.93
C ALA A 259 25.27 -11.52 -4.59
N THR A 260 26.26 -10.77 -5.10
CA THR A 260 27.67 -10.94 -4.73
C THR A 260 27.94 -10.26 -3.39
N PHE A 261 28.55 -10.99 -2.46
CA PHE A 261 28.92 -10.46 -1.15
C PHE A 261 30.42 -10.16 -1.09
N LYS A 262 30.76 -8.88 -0.97
CA LYS A 262 32.13 -8.45 -0.68
C LYS A 262 32.54 -8.78 0.76
N LYS A 263 31.56 -8.82 1.67
CA LYS A 263 31.75 -9.14 3.09
C LYS A 263 30.49 -9.82 3.64
N GLY A 264 30.67 -10.80 4.52
CA GLY A 264 29.59 -11.40 5.31
C GLY A 264 28.61 -12.22 4.48
N ASN A 265 29.10 -13.04 3.55
CA ASN A 265 28.27 -13.94 2.76
C ASN A 265 27.55 -14.94 3.69
N PRO A 266 26.21 -14.93 3.78
CA PRO A 266 25.47 -15.84 4.65
C PRO A 266 25.76 -17.32 4.42
N LYS A 267 26.07 -17.72 3.17
CA LYS A 267 26.35 -19.13 2.83
C LYS A 267 27.74 -19.61 3.26
N GLN A 268 28.64 -18.69 3.59
CA GLN A 268 30.05 -18.99 3.91
C GLN A 268 30.45 -18.53 5.31
N THR A 269 29.58 -17.81 6.01
CA THR A 269 29.84 -17.27 7.34
C THR A 269 29.18 -18.16 8.38
N ASP A 270 29.90 -18.54 9.43
CA ASP A 270 29.30 -19.18 10.59
C ASP A 270 28.56 -18.11 11.43
N ILE A 271 27.23 -18.19 11.47
CA ILE A 271 26.36 -17.19 12.09
C ILE A 271 25.86 -17.73 13.43
N SER A 272 26.60 -17.42 14.50
CA SER A 272 26.24 -17.83 15.86
C SER A 272 25.04 -17.07 16.44
N ASN A 273 24.83 -15.81 16.03
CA ASN A 273 23.69 -15.00 16.42
C ASN A 273 23.08 -14.30 15.19
N PRO A 274 22.02 -14.88 14.59
CA PRO A 274 21.36 -14.32 13.41
C PRO A 274 20.81 -12.91 13.62
N GLU A 275 20.12 -12.65 14.73
CA GLU A 275 19.55 -11.33 15.01
C GLU A 275 20.63 -10.24 15.01
N LYS A 276 21.76 -10.47 15.67
CA LYS A 276 22.88 -9.52 15.69
C LYS A 276 23.60 -9.43 14.33
N PHE A 277 23.71 -10.53 13.61
CA PHE A 277 24.40 -10.58 12.33
C PHE A 277 23.65 -9.78 11.26
N TYR A 278 22.33 -9.95 11.19
CA TYR A 278 21.44 -9.29 10.22
C TYR A 278 20.86 -7.97 10.70
N TYR A 279 21.08 -7.56 11.96
CA TYR A 279 20.57 -6.29 12.46
C TYR A 279 20.99 -5.11 11.56
N VAL A 280 20.00 -4.36 11.07
CA VAL A 280 20.23 -3.19 10.21
C VAL A 280 19.75 -1.90 10.88
N THR A 281 20.68 -0.98 11.09
CA THR A 281 20.35 0.39 11.53
C THR A 281 19.98 1.27 10.33
N GLU A 282 20.77 1.22 9.26
CA GLU A 282 20.57 1.98 8.02
C GLU A 282 21.45 1.41 6.91
N MET A 283 20.86 1.12 5.74
CA MET A 283 21.61 0.71 4.54
C MET A 283 22.16 1.93 3.80
N LYS A 284 23.39 1.83 3.27
CA LYS A 284 24.06 2.95 2.58
C LYS A 284 24.75 2.49 1.31
N PHE A 285 24.66 3.29 0.27
CA PHE A 285 25.56 3.14 -0.87
C PHE A 285 27.01 3.42 -0.48
N ALA A 286 27.93 2.71 -1.13
CA ALA A 286 29.36 3.03 -1.01
C ALA A 286 29.66 4.42 -1.60
N LYS A 287 30.75 5.04 -1.13
CA LYS A 287 31.25 6.31 -1.66
C LYS A 287 32.23 6.02 -2.80
N ILE A 288 32.09 6.74 -3.90
CA ILE A 288 33.11 6.78 -4.94
C ILE A 288 34.22 7.72 -4.46
N LYS A 289 35.49 7.30 -4.58
CA LYS A 289 36.63 8.16 -4.25
C LYS A 289 36.56 9.44 -5.09
N ASP A 290 36.79 10.58 -4.45
CA ASP A 290 36.86 11.90 -5.09
C ASP A 290 35.59 12.34 -5.86
N SER A 291 34.43 11.76 -5.54
CA SER A 291 33.16 12.12 -6.15
C SER A 291 32.05 12.34 -5.12
N LYS A 292 31.18 13.30 -5.41
CA LYS A 292 29.92 13.49 -4.65
C LYS A 292 28.88 12.42 -4.98
N LYS A 293 29.06 11.66 -6.07
CA LYS A 293 28.15 10.58 -6.48
C LYS A 293 28.37 9.33 -5.63
N LYS A 294 27.27 8.64 -5.34
CA LYS A 294 27.28 7.36 -4.62
C LYS A 294 27.45 6.22 -5.62
N ASP A 295 28.14 5.16 -5.20
CA ASP A 295 28.26 3.93 -5.96
C ASP A 295 27.01 3.06 -5.74
N LYS A 296 26.15 2.96 -6.75
CA LYS A 296 24.92 2.15 -6.70
C LYS A 296 25.16 0.66 -6.93
N THR A 297 26.36 0.25 -7.36
CA THR A 297 26.71 -1.16 -7.52
C THR A 297 27.02 -1.83 -6.17
N THR A 298 27.30 -1.02 -5.14
CA THR A 298 27.71 -1.51 -3.81
C THR A 298 26.84 -0.92 -2.70
N VAL A 299 26.18 -1.80 -1.93
CA VAL A 299 25.39 -1.46 -0.74
C VAL A 299 26.04 -2.03 0.51
N ILE A 300 26.34 -1.13 1.45
CA ILE A 300 26.73 -1.45 2.82
C ILE A 300 25.44 -1.67 3.60
N TYR A 301 25.14 -2.93 3.90
CA TYR A 301 23.93 -3.32 4.63
C TYR A 301 24.10 -3.02 6.13
N ASN A 302 25.19 -3.50 6.74
CA ASN A 302 25.59 -3.18 8.11
C ASN A 302 27.11 -3.37 8.29
N SER A 303 27.61 -3.46 9.53
CA SER A 303 29.04 -3.70 9.79
C SER A 303 29.53 -5.08 9.35
N ASN A 304 28.63 -6.05 9.18
CA ASN A 304 28.94 -7.44 8.89
C ASN A 304 28.81 -7.76 7.40
N ILE A 305 27.84 -7.14 6.72
CA ILE A 305 27.42 -7.50 5.36
C ILE A 305 27.60 -6.33 4.39
N THR A 306 28.26 -6.61 3.25
CA THR A 306 28.38 -5.68 2.13
C THR A 306 28.07 -6.42 0.83
N ILE A 307 27.07 -5.92 0.10
CA ILE A 307 26.65 -6.43 -1.21
C ILE A 307 27.32 -5.60 -2.30
N THR A 308 27.80 -6.24 -3.36
CA THR A 308 28.43 -5.60 -4.52
C THR A 308 27.91 -6.20 -5.83
N ASP A 309 28.36 -5.67 -6.97
CA ASP A 309 27.93 -6.07 -8.32
C ASP A 309 26.40 -6.03 -8.52
N ILE A 310 25.72 -5.08 -7.87
CA ILE A 310 24.27 -4.88 -8.07
C ILE A 310 24.05 -4.28 -9.47
N PRO A 311 23.23 -4.91 -10.34
CA PRO A 311 22.93 -4.38 -11.67
C PRO A 311 22.31 -2.98 -11.59
N LEU A 312 22.80 -2.04 -12.41
CA LEU A 312 22.30 -0.67 -12.39
C LEU A 312 20.87 -0.57 -12.94
N GLU A 313 20.51 -1.50 -13.82
CA GLU A 313 19.18 -1.68 -14.40
C GLU A 313 18.12 -1.94 -13.31
N ALA A 314 18.49 -2.53 -12.17
CA ALA A 314 17.57 -2.75 -11.06
C ALA A 314 17.06 -1.43 -10.44
N TYR A 315 17.77 -0.32 -10.64
CA TYR A 315 17.34 1.00 -10.17
C TYR A 315 16.45 1.75 -11.16
N GLU A 316 16.25 1.22 -12.38
CA GLU A 316 15.36 1.83 -13.39
C GLU A 316 13.89 1.72 -12.99
N TYR A 317 13.52 0.69 -12.22
CA TYR A 317 12.16 0.56 -11.72
C TYR A 317 11.88 1.59 -10.62
N ILE A 318 11.25 2.68 -11.02
CA ILE A 318 10.87 3.81 -10.18
C ILE A 318 9.40 3.71 -9.80
N VAL A 319 9.12 3.79 -8.51
CA VAL A 319 7.78 3.87 -7.96
C VAL A 319 7.70 5.05 -6.99
N ASN A 320 6.70 5.91 -7.17
CA ASN A 320 6.50 7.11 -6.36
C ASN A 320 7.76 8.00 -6.30
N GLY A 321 8.38 8.22 -7.47
CA GLY A 321 9.55 9.09 -7.70
C GLY A 321 10.87 8.61 -7.08
N LYS A 322 10.96 7.33 -6.70
CA LYS A 322 12.18 6.74 -6.14
C LYS A 322 12.35 5.29 -6.59
N PRO A 323 13.59 4.79 -6.84
CA PRO A 323 13.81 3.39 -7.17
C PRO A 323 13.30 2.46 -6.08
N ALA A 324 12.73 1.32 -6.46
CA ALA A 324 12.18 0.32 -5.53
C ALA A 324 13.20 -0.12 -4.47
N LEU A 325 14.45 -0.37 -4.86
CA LEU A 325 15.54 -0.74 -3.95
C LEU A 325 15.79 0.33 -2.89
N GLU A 326 15.74 1.60 -3.28
CA GLU A 326 15.97 2.70 -2.35
C GLU A 326 14.80 2.91 -1.38
N TRP A 327 13.58 2.45 -1.72
CA TRP A 327 12.47 2.38 -0.76
C TRP A 327 12.79 1.38 0.35
N VAL A 328 13.22 0.17 0.00
CA VAL A 328 13.64 -0.86 0.95
C VAL A 328 14.76 -0.31 1.85
N MET A 329 15.83 0.24 1.26
CA MET A 329 16.95 0.82 2.03
C MET A 329 16.50 1.92 3.00
N GLY A 330 15.53 2.75 2.59
CA GLY A 330 15.03 3.86 3.40
C GLY A 330 14.02 3.47 4.47
N ARG A 331 13.46 2.26 4.40
CA ARG A 331 12.41 1.78 5.31
C ARG A 331 12.87 0.65 6.21
N GLN A 332 13.73 -0.24 5.72
CA GLN A 332 14.44 -1.26 6.51
C GLN A 332 15.58 -0.61 7.31
N CYS A 333 15.20 0.10 8.37
CA CYS A 333 16.09 0.90 9.20
C CYS A 333 15.50 1.10 10.61
N VAL A 334 16.29 1.66 11.51
CA VAL A 334 15.84 2.09 12.84
C VAL A 334 15.67 3.60 12.86
N LYS A 335 14.46 4.06 13.17
CA LYS A 335 14.11 5.49 13.22
C LYS A 335 13.29 5.80 14.46
N THR A 336 13.67 6.86 15.17
CA THR A 336 12.90 7.37 16.30
C THR A 336 12.16 8.64 15.89
N ASP A 337 10.84 8.68 16.07
CA ASP A 337 10.09 9.91 15.91
C ASP A 337 10.46 10.90 17.02
N LYS A 338 10.84 12.12 16.64
CA LYS A 338 11.38 13.12 17.59
C LYS A 338 10.32 13.63 18.58
N LYS A 339 9.05 13.68 18.16
CA LYS A 339 7.97 14.24 18.98
C LYS A 339 7.47 13.23 20.01
N SER A 340 7.12 12.04 19.54
CA SER A 340 6.57 10.96 20.37
C SER A 340 7.63 10.15 21.09
N GLY A 341 8.87 10.11 20.58
CA GLY A 341 9.93 9.23 21.07
C GLY A 341 9.72 7.75 20.71
N ILE A 342 8.71 7.42 19.90
CA ILE A 342 8.44 6.04 19.47
C ILE A 342 9.54 5.60 18.50
N VAL A 343 10.15 4.46 18.78
CA VAL A 343 11.15 3.81 17.93
C VAL A 343 10.44 2.89 16.94
N ASN A 344 10.62 3.15 15.66
CA ASN A 344 10.29 2.23 14.57
C ASN A 344 11.56 1.46 14.21
N ASP A 345 11.59 0.18 14.56
CA ASP A 345 12.68 -0.74 14.29
C ASP A 345 12.19 -1.85 13.35
N ALA A 346 12.63 -1.80 12.09
CA ALA A 346 12.25 -2.77 11.07
C ALA A 346 12.71 -4.21 11.39
N ASN A 347 13.78 -4.37 12.20
CA ASN A 347 14.27 -5.69 12.61
C ASN A 347 13.24 -6.41 13.51
N ARG A 348 12.43 -5.66 14.26
CA ARG A 348 11.34 -6.25 15.07
C ARG A 348 10.27 -6.89 14.21
N TYR A 349 9.94 -6.30 13.06
CA TYR A 349 9.00 -6.94 12.12
C TYR A 349 9.58 -8.25 11.58
N ALA A 350 10.86 -8.25 11.20
CA ALA A 350 11.57 -9.43 10.73
C ALA A 350 11.55 -10.59 11.75
N VAL A 351 11.79 -10.30 13.04
CA VAL A 351 11.85 -11.30 14.10
C VAL A 351 10.47 -11.67 14.63
N GLU A 352 9.66 -10.68 15.04
CA GLU A 352 8.39 -10.90 15.75
C GLU A 352 7.25 -11.30 14.81
N THR A 353 7.26 -10.83 13.56
CA THR A 353 6.17 -11.10 12.59
C THR A 353 6.54 -12.16 11.57
N ILE A 354 7.74 -12.06 10.97
CA ILE A 354 8.17 -12.99 9.92
C ILE A 354 8.88 -14.21 10.50
N GLY A 355 9.50 -14.09 11.68
CA GLY A 355 10.32 -15.17 12.26
C GLY A 355 11.65 -15.41 11.53
N ASN A 356 12.11 -14.46 10.72
CA ASN A 356 13.35 -14.54 9.96
C ASN A 356 14.19 -13.26 10.14
N PRO A 357 15.26 -13.28 10.95
CA PRO A 357 16.17 -12.14 11.11
C PRO A 357 16.82 -11.66 9.81
N ALA A 358 16.99 -12.54 8.81
CA ALA A 358 17.55 -12.20 7.50
C ALA A 358 16.55 -11.49 6.58
N TYR A 359 15.27 -11.40 6.96
CA TYR A 359 14.21 -10.82 6.14
C TYR A 359 14.55 -9.45 5.52
N PRO A 360 15.16 -8.46 6.22
CA PRO A 360 15.46 -7.18 5.59
C PRO A 360 16.51 -7.28 4.47
N LEU A 361 17.47 -8.19 4.61
CA LEU A 361 18.48 -8.48 3.58
C LEU A 361 17.84 -9.21 2.40
N GLU A 362 17.09 -10.27 2.68
CA GLU A 362 16.39 -11.05 1.65
C GLU A 362 15.40 -10.17 0.90
N LEU A 363 14.62 -9.34 1.58
CA LEU A 363 13.71 -8.39 0.96
C LEU A 363 14.44 -7.46 -0.02
N PHE A 364 15.62 -6.94 0.37
CA PHE A 364 16.42 -6.14 -0.54
C PHE A 364 16.82 -6.93 -1.80
N GLN A 365 17.25 -8.19 -1.64
CA GLN A 365 17.58 -9.08 -2.77
C GLN A 365 16.35 -9.43 -3.63
N ARG A 366 15.20 -9.69 -3.03
CA ARG A 366 13.94 -9.97 -3.73
C ARG A 366 13.50 -8.76 -4.55
N VAL A 367 13.64 -7.55 -3.99
CA VAL A 367 13.29 -6.32 -4.70
C VAL A 367 14.26 -6.01 -5.84
N ILE A 368 15.52 -6.50 -5.82
CA ILE A 368 16.38 -6.50 -7.01
C ILE A 368 15.75 -7.36 -8.11
N THR A 369 15.37 -8.61 -7.80
CA THR A 369 14.71 -9.51 -8.76
C THR A 369 13.42 -8.89 -9.31
N VAL A 370 12.56 -8.38 -8.42
CA VAL A 370 11.30 -7.71 -8.80
C VAL A 370 11.57 -6.57 -9.76
N SER A 371 12.51 -5.66 -9.45
CA SER A 371 12.83 -4.56 -10.36
C SER A 371 13.27 -5.02 -11.75
N LEU A 372 14.14 -6.02 -11.82
CA LEU A 372 14.66 -6.53 -13.09
C LEU A 372 13.56 -7.19 -13.93
N GLU A 373 12.76 -8.08 -13.33
CA GLU A 373 11.64 -8.74 -14.03
C GLU A 373 10.54 -7.74 -14.41
N THR A 374 10.25 -6.75 -13.56
CA THR A 374 9.31 -5.67 -13.90
C THR A 374 9.78 -4.91 -15.13
N MET A 375 11.04 -4.46 -15.17
CA MET A 375 11.55 -3.72 -16.33
C MET A 375 11.63 -4.58 -17.59
N LYS A 376 11.89 -5.89 -17.47
CA LYS A 376 11.83 -6.82 -18.58
C LYS A 376 10.42 -6.94 -19.16
N ILE A 377 9.38 -7.01 -18.32
CA ILE A 377 7.98 -7.04 -18.78
C ILE A 377 7.62 -5.69 -19.43
N VAL A 378 7.94 -4.57 -18.76
CA VAL A 378 7.63 -3.21 -19.24
C VAL A 378 8.25 -2.94 -20.61
N LYS A 379 9.53 -3.26 -20.80
CA LYS A 379 10.25 -3.05 -22.06
C LYS A 379 9.72 -3.92 -23.22
N ASN A 380 9.02 -5.00 -22.90
CA ASN A 380 8.41 -5.90 -23.89
C ASN A 380 6.93 -5.59 -24.18
N LEU A 381 6.35 -4.55 -23.54
CA LEU A 381 4.98 -4.13 -23.84
C LEU A 381 4.85 -3.65 -25.30
N PRO A 382 3.71 -3.91 -25.96
CA PRO A 382 3.46 -3.40 -27.30
C PRO A 382 3.39 -1.87 -27.29
N LYS A 383 3.68 -1.26 -28.45
CA LYS A 383 3.46 0.19 -28.65
C LYS A 383 1.98 0.53 -28.49
N LEU A 384 1.68 1.72 -27.98
CA LEU A 384 0.30 2.11 -27.73
C LEU A 384 -0.35 2.63 -29.03
N GLU A 385 -1.02 1.72 -29.73
CA GLU A 385 -1.97 2.04 -30.80
C GLU A 385 -3.40 2.00 -30.25
N ILE A 386 -4.05 3.17 -30.22
CA ILE A 386 -5.41 3.32 -29.70
C ILE A 386 -6.39 3.14 -30.85
N ARG A 387 -7.52 2.49 -30.58
CA ARG A 387 -8.61 2.43 -31.55
C ARG A 387 -9.23 3.81 -31.69
N GLU A 388 -9.36 4.30 -32.92
CA GLU A 388 -10.11 5.53 -33.18
C GLU A 388 -11.58 5.31 -32.78
N THR A 389 -12.08 6.18 -31.91
CA THR A 389 -13.51 6.29 -31.63
C THR A 389 -14.11 7.11 -32.77
N GLU A 390 -15.03 6.51 -33.53
CA GLU A 390 -15.90 7.22 -34.48
C GLU A 390 -16.70 8.35 -33.82
#